data_AF-A0A9D7SAA3-F1
#
_entry.id   AF-A0A9D7SAA3-F1
#
_cell.length_a   1.000
_cell.length_b   1.000
_cell.length_c   1.000
_cell.angle_alpha   90.00
_cell.angle_beta   90.00
_cell.angle_gamma   90.00
#
_symmetry.space_group_name_H-M   'P 1'
#
loop_
_entity.id
_entity.type
_entity.pdbx_description
1 polymer ?
#
loop_
_entity_poly.entity_id
_entity_poly.type
_entity_poly.pdbx_seq_one_letter_code
_entity_poly.pdbx_strand_id
1 'polypeptide(L)'
;MFKISIFYSLTFFILILSCSEGSKKNLSQQLQSKDPSEIHKKPASTIQDTLYINSISVVFYQPDSLQLNRIKAITDPSVFDGSMHEYFYQIRNAHIVLKQNWSQLKIVDSKHVRYLVFVGLDHTRYTIDLDQYNDAYGMFVFDLKKAPILVDMTNLESIIHTYLSS
;
A
#
# COMPACT_ATOMS: atom_id res chain seq x y z
N MET A 1 49.09 -25.06 43.15
CA MET A 1 47.68 -25.23 42.75
C MET A 1 47.12 -23.93 42.19
N PHE A 2 47.57 -23.49 40.99
CA PHE A 2 47.12 -22.22 40.39
C PHE A 2 47.35 -22.22 38.87
N LYS A 3 46.82 -23.20 38.13
CA LYS A 3 46.94 -23.17 36.65
C LYS A 3 45.71 -23.61 35.85
N ILE A 4 44.60 -23.99 36.50
CA ILE A 4 43.41 -24.49 35.78
C ILE A 4 42.29 -23.43 35.68
N SER A 5 42.31 -22.37 36.50
CA SER A 5 41.25 -21.34 36.48
C SER A 5 41.38 -20.31 35.34
N ILE A 6 42.58 -20.13 34.77
CA ILE A 6 42.83 -19.10 33.76
C ILE A 6 42.31 -19.51 32.37
N PHE A 7 42.18 -20.82 32.11
CA PHE A 7 41.72 -21.32 30.81
C PHE A 7 40.21 -21.15 30.56
N TYR A 8 39.40 -21.10 31.63
CA TYR A 8 37.95 -20.92 31.51
C TYR A 8 37.52 -19.45 31.39
N SER A 9 38.37 -18.51 31.81
CA SER A 9 38.07 -17.08 31.66
C SER A 9 38.38 -16.56 30.25
N LEU A 10 39.23 -17.25 29.48
CA LEU A 10 39.63 -16.82 28.12
C LEU A 10 38.66 -17.34 27.04
N THR A 11 37.93 -18.43 27.29
CA THR A 11 36.97 -19.00 26.34
C THR A 11 35.59 -18.32 26.38
N PHE A 12 35.24 -17.61 27.46
CA PHE A 12 33.97 -16.88 27.54
C PHE A 12 33.98 -15.55 26.78
N PHE A 13 35.16 -14.98 26.47
CA PHE A 13 35.25 -13.65 25.85
C PHE A 13 35.17 -13.68 24.31
N ILE A 14 35.21 -14.86 23.68
CA ILE A 14 35.25 -14.98 22.21
C ILE A 14 33.84 -15.04 21.58
N LEU A 15 32.78 -15.16 22.37
CA LEU A 15 31.40 -15.26 21.86
C LEU A 15 30.70 -13.92 21.58
N ILE A 16 31.33 -12.78 21.88
CA ILE A 16 30.74 -11.44 21.67
C ILE A 16 31.26 -10.69 20.43
N LEU A 17 32.08 -11.31 19.58
CA LEU A 17 32.64 -10.68 18.38
C LEU A 17 32.20 -11.29 17.03
N SER A 18 31.09 -12.02 16.99
CA SER A 18 30.42 -12.33 15.72
C SER A 18 29.31 -11.32 15.45
N CYS A 19 29.71 -10.09 15.18
CA CYS A 19 28.88 -9.16 14.43
C CYS A 19 29.42 -9.23 12.99
N SER A 20 28.84 -10.13 12.18
CA SER A 20 29.10 -10.07 10.75
C SER A 20 28.53 -8.76 10.23
N GLU A 21 29.39 -7.92 9.68
CA GLU A 21 29.01 -6.71 8.98
C GLU A 21 28.28 -7.12 7.69
N GLY A 22 26.99 -7.44 7.87
CA GLY A 22 26.04 -7.69 6.81
C GLY A 22 25.77 -6.35 6.14
N SER A 23 26.47 -6.14 5.02
CA SER A 23 26.18 -5.16 3.98
C SER A 23 24.84 -4.48 4.17
N LYS A 24 24.86 -3.19 4.55
CA LYS A 24 23.75 -2.27 4.31
C LYS A 24 23.59 -2.14 2.79
N LYS A 25 23.02 -3.16 2.15
CA LYS A 25 22.31 -2.96 0.89
C LYS A 25 21.19 -2.00 1.26
N ASN A 26 21.26 -0.80 0.70
CA ASN A 26 20.18 0.16 0.68
C ASN A 26 18.90 -0.57 0.27
N LEU A 27 18.06 -0.92 1.26
CA LEU A 27 16.66 -1.29 1.04
C LEU A 27 15.89 0.03 0.87
N SER A 28 16.30 0.78 -0.14
CA SER A 28 15.63 1.98 -0.63
C SER A 28 15.19 1.66 -2.07
N GLN A 29 14.40 0.61 -2.20
CA GLN A 29 13.84 0.22 -3.49
C GLN A 29 12.53 -0.57 -3.30
N GLN A 30 11.59 0.01 -2.54
CA GLN A 30 10.14 -0.10 -2.81
C GLN A 30 9.32 0.83 -1.89
N LEU A 31 9.72 2.10 -1.79
CA LEU A 31 8.73 3.16 -1.73
C LEU A 31 8.98 3.99 -2.98
N GLN A 32 8.37 3.59 -4.10
CA GLN A 32 8.02 4.58 -5.11
C GLN A 32 6.91 5.42 -4.49
N SER A 33 7.28 6.35 -3.61
CA SER A 33 6.56 7.61 -3.51
C SER A 33 6.79 8.32 -4.83
N LYS A 34 5.99 7.95 -5.85
CA LYS A 34 5.86 8.78 -7.04
C LYS A 34 5.30 10.10 -6.51
N ASP A 35 6.11 11.14 -6.63
CA ASP A 35 5.77 12.49 -6.21
C ASP A 35 4.35 12.83 -6.72
N PRO A 36 3.37 13.10 -5.85
CA PRO A 36 2.02 13.45 -6.27
C PRO A 36 1.95 14.80 -7.00
N SER A 37 3.05 15.57 -7.06
CA SER A 37 3.07 16.93 -7.61
C SER A 37 3.17 17.00 -9.13
N GLU A 38 3.39 15.89 -9.85
CA GLU A 38 3.20 15.90 -11.30
C GLU A 38 1.71 15.88 -11.63
N ILE A 39 1.22 17.05 -12.06
CA ILE A 39 -0.08 17.21 -12.72
C ILE A 39 -0.04 16.39 -14.02
N HIS A 40 -0.22 15.07 -13.92
CA HIS A 40 -0.37 14.19 -15.05
C HIS A 40 -1.66 14.57 -15.77
N LYS A 41 -1.53 15.32 -16.87
CA LYS A 41 -2.66 15.63 -17.75
C LYS A 41 -3.16 14.32 -18.35
N LYS A 42 -4.35 13.90 -17.91
CA LYS A 42 -5.07 12.74 -18.41
C LYS A 42 -5.13 12.77 -19.95
N PRO A 43 -4.78 11.69 -20.67
CA PRO A 43 -5.13 11.59 -22.09
C PRO A 43 -6.64 11.70 -22.25
N ALA A 44 -7.13 12.14 -23.41
CA ALA A 44 -8.56 12.34 -23.67
C ALA A 44 -9.31 11.00 -23.56
N SER A 45 -9.75 10.63 -22.35
CA SER A 45 -10.55 9.44 -22.13
C SER A 45 -11.92 9.82 -21.62
N THR A 46 -12.88 8.96 -21.96
CA THR A 46 -14.31 9.12 -21.73
C THR A 46 -14.57 9.40 -20.26
N ILE A 47 -15.45 10.35 -19.94
CA ILE A 47 -15.82 10.70 -18.55
C ILE A 47 -16.22 9.45 -17.73
N GLN A 48 -16.71 8.41 -18.40
CA GLN A 48 -17.17 7.14 -17.82
C GLN A 48 -16.08 6.30 -17.14
N ASP A 49 -14.80 6.48 -17.43
CA ASP A 49 -13.72 5.69 -16.81
C ASP A 49 -13.08 6.35 -15.57
N THR A 50 -13.65 7.47 -15.12
CA THR A 50 -13.11 8.28 -14.03
C THR A 50 -14.09 8.38 -12.88
N LEU A 51 -13.64 8.00 -11.69
CA LEU A 51 -14.36 8.23 -10.45
C LEU A 51 -13.84 9.49 -9.77
N TYR A 52 -14.74 10.43 -9.47
CA TYR A 52 -14.41 11.62 -8.69
C TYR A 52 -14.73 11.41 -7.21
N ILE A 53 -13.78 11.74 -6.35
CA ILE A 53 -13.87 11.58 -4.89
C ILE A 53 -13.66 12.95 -4.25
N ASN A 54 -14.74 13.48 -3.68
CA ASN A 54 -14.81 14.83 -3.09
C ASN A 54 -15.25 14.80 -1.61
N SER A 55 -14.99 13.68 -0.93
CA SER A 55 -15.32 13.47 0.48
C SER A 55 -14.18 12.74 1.20
N ILE A 56 -14.07 12.92 2.51
CA ILE A 56 -13.21 12.09 3.37
C ILE A 56 -13.65 10.64 3.20
N SER A 57 -12.75 9.78 2.71
CA SER A 57 -13.12 8.46 2.26
C SER A 57 -11.97 7.47 2.22
N VAL A 58 -12.36 6.20 2.17
CA VAL A 58 -11.51 5.09 1.80
C VAL A 58 -12.06 4.52 0.50
N VAL A 59 -11.20 4.37 -0.50
CA VAL A 59 -11.57 3.94 -1.85
C VAL A 59 -10.89 2.61 -2.14
N PHE A 60 -11.68 1.53 -2.21
CA PHE A 60 -11.22 0.25 -2.72
C PHE A 60 -11.25 0.28 -4.24
N TYR A 61 -10.20 -0.23 -4.88
CA TYR A 61 -10.19 -0.44 -6.33
C TYR A 61 -10.12 -1.92 -6.66
N GLN A 62 -10.77 -2.24 -7.77
CA GLN A 62 -10.76 -3.56 -8.39
C GLN A 62 -10.66 -3.40 -9.90
N PRO A 63 -9.99 -4.34 -10.59
CA PRO A 63 -9.70 -4.20 -12.00
C PRO A 63 -10.96 -4.56 -12.80
N ASP A 64 -11.11 -3.95 -13.97
CA ASP A 64 -12.01 -4.49 -14.98
C ASP A 64 -11.43 -5.76 -15.63
N SER A 65 -12.18 -6.38 -16.56
CA SER A 65 -11.73 -7.60 -17.23
C SER A 65 -10.45 -7.40 -18.06
N LEU A 66 -10.26 -6.23 -18.66
CA LEU A 66 -9.07 -5.91 -19.45
C LEU A 66 -7.84 -5.76 -18.55
N GLN A 67 -7.97 -5.00 -17.46
CA GLN A 67 -6.95 -4.81 -16.44
C GLN A 67 -6.59 -6.14 -15.77
N LEU A 68 -7.59 -6.94 -15.39
CA LEU A 68 -7.38 -8.25 -14.78
C LEU A 68 -6.61 -9.18 -15.71
N ASN A 69 -6.95 -9.20 -17.00
CA ASN A 69 -6.22 -9.99 -18.00
C ASN A 69 -4.79 -9.51 -18.18
N ARG A 70 -4.54 -8.20 -18.13
CA ARG A 70 -3.18 -7.64 -18.18
C ARG A 70 -2.38 -8.09 -16.96
N ILE A 71 -2.94 -7.95 -15.76
CA ILE A 71 -2.30 -8.38 -14.51
C ILE A 71 -2.00 -9.88 -14.56
N LYS A 72 -2.96 -10.69 -14.98
CA LYS A 72 -2.77 -12.13 -15.15
C LYS A 72 -1.68 -12.49 -16.17
N ALA A 73 -1.48 -11.68 -17.21
CA ALA A 73 -0.46 -11.93 -18.22
C ALA A 73 0.98 -11.59 -17.75
N ILE A 74 1.12 -10.72 -16.75
CA ILE A 74 2.44 -10.30 -16.21
C ILE A 74 2.81 -10.98 -14.90
N THR A 75 1.86 -11.65 -14.24
CA THR A 75 2.04 -12.31 -12.94
C THR A 75 2.09 -13.83 -13.12
N ASP A 76 2.97 -14.50 -12.38
CA ASP A 76 3.00 -15.97 -12.36
C ASP A 76 1.62 -16.54 -11.98
N PRO A 77 1.09 -17.57 -12.67
CA PRO A 77 -0.25 -18.09 -12.41
C PRO A 77 -0.49 -18.52 -10.96
N SER A 78 0.51 -19.16 -10.32
CA SER A 78 0.37 -19.61 -8.93
C SER A 78 0.34 -18.45 -7.93
N VAL A 79 1.13 -17.40 -8.22
CA VAL A 79 1.12 -16.14 -7.45
C VAL A 79 -0.21 -15.43 -7.65
N PHE A 80 -0.68 -15.30 -8.88
CA PHE A 80 -1.94 -14.65 -9.20
C PHE A 80 -3.12 -15.32 -8.48
N ASP A 81 -3.25 -16.64 -8.58
CA ASP A 81 -4.33 -17.38 -7.95
C ASP A 81 -4.27 -17.28 -6.41
N GLY A 82 -3.07 -17.31 -5.84
CA GLY A 82 -2.84 -17.09 -4.41
C GLY A 82 -3.26 -15.68 -3.96
N SER A 83 -2.79 -14.65 -4.64
CA SER A 83 -3.10 -13.25 -4.34
C SER A 83 -4.60 -12.96 -4.44
N MET A 84 -5.28 -13.49 -5.46
CA MET A 84 -6.73 -13.32 -5.61
C MET A 84 -7.53 -13.85 -4.41
N HIS A 85 -7.11 -14.99 -3.85
CA HIS A 85 -7.70 -15.53 -2.64
C HIS A 85 -7.44 -14.63 -1.43
N GLU A 86 -6.22 -14.15 -1.26
CA GLU A 86 -5.84 -13.24 -0.16
C GLU A 86 -6.60 -11.91 -0.23
N TYR A 87 -6.67 -11.28 -1.42
CA TYR A 87 -7.37 -10.01 -1.60
C TYR A 87 -8.84 -10.09 -1.18
N PHE A 88 -9.53 -11.21 -1.45
CA PHE A 88 -10.90 -11.41 -1.01
C PHE A 88 -11.05 -11.25 0.51
N TYR A 89 -10.17 -11.86 1.30
CA TYR A 89 -10.21 -11.75 2.75
C TYR A 89 -9.72 -10.40 3.24
N GLN A 90 -8.67 -9.84 2.63
CA GLN A 90 -8.14 -8.52 2.99
C GLN A 90 -9.21 -7.44 2.82
N ILE A 91 -9.90 -7.39 1.68
CA ILE A 91 -10.97 -6.41 1.43
C ILE A 91 -12.12 -6.60 2.42
N ARG A 92 -12.56 -7.85 2.63
CA ARG A 92 -13.64 -8.16 3.57
C ARG A 92 -13.29 -7.71 4.99
N ASN A 93 -12.08 -8.03 5.45
CA ASN A 93 -11.63 -7.67 6.80
C ASN A 93 -11.44 -6.16 6.93
N ALA A 94 -10.86 -5.50 5.92
CA ALA A 94 -10.72 -4.06 5.88
C ALA A 94 -12.07 -3.36 6.00
N HIS A 95 -13.11 -3.83 5.28
CA HIS A 95 -14.46 -3.30 5.43
C HIS A 95 -15.02 -3.41 6.86
N ILE A 96 -14.77 -4.52 7.54
CA ILE A 96 -15.22 -4.73 8.92
C ILE A 96 -14.50 -3.76 9.86
N VAL A 97 -13.17 -3.72 9.79
CA VAL A 97 -12.32 -2.87 10.64
C VAL A 97 -12.64 -1.39 10.42
N LEU A 98 -12.77 -0.94 9.17
CA LEU A 98 -13.12 0.45 8.84
C LEU A 98 -14.47 0.86 9.43
N LYS A 99 -15.48 0.00 9.34
CA LYS A 99 -16.81 0.29 9.91
C LYS A 99 -16.80 0.35 11.43
N GLN A 100 -15.95 -0.45 12.07
CA GLN A 100 -15.83 -0.51 13.53
C GLN A 100 -15.04 0.69 14.08
N ASN A 101 -13.91 1.02 13.46
CA ASN A 101 -12.94 1.96 14.02
C ASN A 101 -13.04 3.38 13.42
N TRP A 102 -13.59 3.50 12.20
CA TRP A 102 -13.69 4.77 11.47
C TRP A 102 -15.02 4.92 10.72
N SER A 103 -16.14 4.83 11.45
CA SER A 103 -17.49 4.92 10.88
C SER A 103 -17.80 6.23 10.14
N GLN A 104 -17.01 7.28 10.39
CA GLN A 104 -17.09 8.57 9.69
C GLN A 104 -16.47 8.56 8.29
N LEU A 105 -15.60 7.61 7.97
CA LEU A 105 -15.00 7.51 6.64
C LEU A 105 -16.02 6.90 5.68
N LYS A 106 -16.28 7.61 4.57
CA LYS A 106 -17.09 7.02 3.50
C LYS A 106 -16.29 5.88 2.84
N ILE A 107 -16.84 4.68 2.84
CA ILE A 107 -16.26 3.55 2.11
C ILE A 107 -16.80 3.56 0.68
N VAL A 108 -15.91 3.52 -0.30
CA VAL A 108 -16.24 3.57 -1.73
C VAL A 108 -15.61 2.38 -2.44
N ASP A 109 -16.44 1.47 -2.94
CA ASP A 109 -16.00 0.39 -3.83
C ASP A 109 -16.02 0.89 -5.27
N SER A 110 -14.86 1.16 -5.84
CA SER A 110 -14.74 1.56 -7.24
C SER A 110 -14.67 0.32 -8.14
N LYS A 111 -15.51 0.29 -9.19
CA LYS A 111 -15.57 -0.80 -10.16
C LYS A 111 -15.57 -0.26 -11.57
N HIS A 112 -14.82 -0.91 -12.46
CA HIS A 112 -14.75 -0.56 -13.89
C HIS A 112 -14.32 0.89 -14.14
N VAL A 113 -13.36 1.38 -13.34
CA VAL A 113 -12.77 2.71 -13.51
C VAL A 113 -11.28 2.56 -13.70
N ARG A 114 -10.72 3.41 -14.55
CA ARG A 114 -9.28 3.50 -14.75
C ARG A 114 -8.68 4.62 -13.92
N TYR A 115 -9.39 5.72 -13.75
CA TYR A 115 -8.89 6.88 -13.04
C TYR A 115 -9.66 7.14 -11.75
N LEU A 116 -8.92 7.41 -10.68
CA LEU A 116 -9.46 8.00 -9.46
C LEU A 116 -8.99 9.46 -9.38
N VAL A 117 -9.93 10.38 -9.25
CA VAL A 117 -9.64 11.81 -9.11
C VAL A 117 -10.11 12.27 -7.73
N PHE A 118 -9.16 12.49 -6.83
CA PHE A 118 -9.41 12.98 -5.49
C PHE A 118 -9.34 14.51 -5.49
N VAL A 119 -10.37 15.16 -4.99
CA VAL A 119 -10.52 16.62 -4.98
C VAL A 119 -10.38 17.12 -3.56
N GLY A 120 -9.30 17.85 -3.29
CA GLY A 120 -9.02 18.47 -1.99
C GLY A 120 -9.92 19.67 -1.69
N LEU A 121 -9.88 20.14 -0.44
CA LEU A 121 -10.64 21.32 0.02
C LEU A 121 -10.25 22.59 -0.74
N ASP A 122 -9.00 22.67 -1.17
CA ASP A 122 -8.41 23.76 -1.97
C ASP A 122 -8.63 23.61 -3.47
N HIS A 123 -9.48 22.65 -3.89
CA HIS A 123 -9.69 22.23 -5.27
C HIS A 123 -8.48 21.60 -5.97
N THR A 124 -7.40 21.29 -5.24
CA THR A 124 -6.29 20.50 -5.76
C THR A 124 -6.80 19.12 -6.17
N ARG A 125 -6.37 18.66 -7.36
CA ARG A 125 -6.79 17.37 -7.91
C ARG A 125 -5.62 16.41 -7.92
N TYR A 126 -5.76 15.29 -7.22
CA TYR A 126 -4.84 14.18 -7.28
C TYR A 126 -5.43 13.11 -8.21
N THR A 127 -4.76 12.86 -9.33
CA THR A 127 -5.21 11.88 -10.33
C THR A 127 -4.36 10.63 -10.24
N ILE A 128 -5.00 9.49 -9.99
CA ILE A 128 -4.38 8.18 -9.95
C ILE A 128 -4.84 7.40 -11.18
N ASP A 129 -3.90 6.90 -11.97
CA ASP A 129 -4.15 5.96 -13.08
C ASP A 129 -3.96 4.52 -12.56
N LEU A 130 -5.06 3.79 -12.40
CA LEU A 130 -5.06 2.43 -11.87
C LEU A 130 -4.34 1.44 -12.79
N ASP A 131 -4.18 1.77 -14.07
CA ASP A 131 -3.37 0.96 -15.01
C ASP A 131 -1.88 0.95 -14.67
N GLN A 132 -1.40 1.85 -13.79
CA GLN A 132 0.00 1.89 -13.32
C GLN A 132 0.26 0.92 -12.16
N TYR A 133 -0.78 0.27 -11.63
CA TYR A 133 -0.68 -0.66 -10.51
C TYR A 133 -0.78 -2.11 -11.01
N ASN A 134 0.14 -2.96 -10.54
CA ASN A 134 0.17 -4.38 -10.91
C ASN A 134 -0.65 -5.25 -9.95
N ASP A 135 -0.97 -4.72 -8.76
CA ASP A 135 -1.88 -5.38 -7.82
C ASP A 135 -3.31 -5.27 -8.33
N ALA A 136 -4.02 -6.40 -8.37
CA ALA A 136 -5.41 -6.43 -8.82
C ALA A 136 -6.31 -5.59 -7.90
N TYR A 137 -6.05 -5.62 -6.60
CA TYR A 137 -6.85 -4.90 -5.60
C TYR A 137 -5.98 -4.06 -4.70
N GLY A 138 -6.56 -2.99 -4.21
CA GLY A 138 -5.93 -2.14 -3.22
C GLY A 138 -6.90 -1.10 -2.69
N MET A 139 -6.37 -0.25 -1.83
CA MET A 139 -7.17 0.69 -1.05
C MET A 139 -6.44 2.02 -0.92
N PHE A 140 -7.12 3.12 -1.23
CA PHE A 140 -6.62 4.47 -0.97
C PHE A 140 -7.37 5.09 0.21
N VAL A 141 -6.67 5.87 1.03
CA VAL A 141 -7.30 6.75 2.05
C VAL A 141 -7.11 8.21 1.68
N PHE A 142 -8.15 9.01 1.89
CA PHE A 142 -8.18 10.43 1.56
C PHE A 142 -8.95 11.24 2.58
N ASP A 143 -8.37 12.35 3.03
CA ASP A 143 -8.90 13.24 4.08
C ASP A 143 -9.21 14.66 3.59
N LEU A 144 -9.20 14.88 2.27
CA LEU A 144 -9.39 16.17 1.59
C LEU A 144 -8.27 17.21 1.81
N LYS A 145 -7.35 17.00 2.75
CA LYS A 145 -6.33 17.99 3.12
C LYS A 145 -5.01 17.78 2.41
N LYS A 146 -4.68 16.53 2.08
CA LYS A 146 -3.42 16.13 1.45
C LYS A 146 -3.64 15.00 0.45
N ALA A 147 -2.57 14.66 -0.29
CA ALA A 147 -2.62 13.64 -1.32
C ALA A 147 -3.10 12.29 -0.76
N PRO A 148 -3.95 11.55 -1.50
CA PRO A 148 -4.35 10.21 -1.11
C PRO A 148 -3.14 9.29 -1.05
N ILE A 149 -3.15 8.33 -0.12
CA ILE A 149 -2.09 7.31 -0.03
C ILE A 149 -2.66 5.93 -0.30
N LEU A 150 -1.86 5.09 -0.97
CA LEU A 150 -2.14 3.66 -1.08
C LEU A 150 -1.88 3.00 0.28
N VAL A 151 -2.80 2.16 0.71
CA VAL A 151 -2.76 1.47 2.00
C VAL A 151 -2.54 -0.02 1.76
N ASP A 152 -1.51 -0.55 2.41
CA ASP A 152 -1.37 -1.99 2.60
C ASP A 152 -2.48 -2.48 3.54
N MET A 153 -3.41 -3.26 3.00
CA MET A 153 -4.57 -3.77 3.73
C MET A 153 -4.20 -4.72 4.87
N THR A 154 -2.99 -5.28 4.89
CA THR A 154 -2.51 -6.11 6.02
C THR A 154 -2.13 -5.27 7.24
N ASN A 155 -1.80 -3.99 7.04
CA ASN A 155 -1.34 -3.05 8.07
C ASN A 155 -2.26 -1.82 8.17
N LEU A 156 -3.53 -1.96 7.76
CA LEU A 156 -4.41 -0.83 7.49
C LEU A 156 -4.63 0.10 8.69
N GLU A 157 -4.73 -0.45 9.90
CA GLU A 157 -5.07 0.34 11.10
C GLU A 157 -3.97 1.35 11.42
N SER A 158 -2.72 0.89 11.37
CA SER A 158 -1.57 1.75 11.62
C SER A 158 -1.44 2.81 10.55
N ILE A 159 -1.57 2.44 9.27
CA ILE A 159 -1.40 3.36 8.14
C ILE A 159 -2.49 4.44 8.16
N ILE A 160 -3.75 4.05 8.37
CA ILE A 160 -4.87 4.99 8.43
C ILE A 160 -4.73 5.92 9.63
N HIS A 161 -4.36 5.40 10.80
CA HIS A 161 -4.13 6.24 11.97
C HIS A 161 -3.04 7.28 11.72
N THR A 162 -1.87 6.86 11.23
CA THR A 162 -0.77 7.77 10.89
C THR A 162 -1.18 8.80 9.84
N TYR A 163 -1.93 8.40 8.81
CA TYR A 163 -2.41 9.30 7.77
C TYR A 163 -3.43 10.30 8.31
N LEU A 164 -4.40 9.90 9.11
CA LEU A 164 -5.44 10.82 9.60
C LEU A 164 -4.97 11.74 10.73
N SER A 165 -3.89 11.38 11.44
CA SER A 165 -3.32 12.17 12.53
C SER A 165 -2.23 13.15 12.10
N SER A 166 -1.72 13.05 10.88
CA SER A 166 -0.76 14.01 10.31
C SER A 166 -1.42 15.23 9.68
#